data_AF-A0A517PTB9-F1
#
_entry.id   AF-A0A517PTB9-F1
#
_cell.length_a   1.000
_cell.length_b   1.000
_cell.length_c   1.000
_cell.angle_alpha   90.00
_cell.angle_beta   90.00
_cell.angle_gamma   90.00
#
_symmetry.space_group_name_H-M   'P 1'
#
loop_
_entity.id
_entity.type
_entity.pdbx_description
1 polymer ?
#
loop_
_entity_poly.entity_id
_entity_poly.type
_entity_poly.pdbx_seq_one_letter_code
_entity_poly.pdbx_strand_id
1 'polypeptide(L)'
;MLKQYNYVGPPEIRAQLNSVRMSRPVNTHQALLHQIELLTAEFNDGPYLTVTFIIDTEGHLHICDRHQEHVACALGRPVLSAGEITFALQHADYYIERITNQSTGYCPEPASWQAVDSALRRLEIHYPDFFEPAYDFRRCLHCAQINLIKDNYYICAVCETDLPAFWNCDQKE
;
A
#
# COMPACT_ATOMS: atom_id res chain seq x y z
N MET A 1 -18.06 -8.21 2.00
CA MET A 1 -17.59 -6.80 1.92
C MET A 1 -16.16 -6.80 2.44
N LEU A 2 -15.21 -6.20 1.70
CA LEU A 2 -13.80 -6.20 2.10
C LEU A 2 -13.57 -5.26 3.28
N LYS A 3 -12.57 -5.58 4.12
CA LYS A 3 -12.17 -4.71 5.25
C LYS A 3 -11.60 -3.40 4.71
N GLN A 4 -11.95 -2.30 5.36
CA GLN A 4 -11.38 -0.98 5.09
C GLN A 4 -10.34 -0.65 6.16
N TYR A 5 -9.24 -0.05 5.74
CA TYR A 5 -8.14 0.37 6.59
C TYR A 5 -8.14 1.89 6.66
N ASN A 6 -8.28 2.45 7.85
CA ASN A 6 -8.18 3.89 8.06
C ASN A 6 -6.72 4.32 8.17
N TYR A 7 -6.44 5.61 7.93
CA TYR A 7 -5.12 6.16 8.18
C TYR A 7 -4.83 6.25 9.69
N VAL A 8 -3.71 5.65 10.11
CA VAL A 8 -3.24 5.52 11.50
C VAL A 8 -1.87 6.15 11.72
N GLY A 9 -1.28 6.70 10.66
CA GLY A 9 0.00 7.40 10.75
C GLY A 9 -0.10 8.75 11.44
N PRO A 10 1.03 9.47 11.56
CA PRO A 10 1.09 10.76 12.24
C PRO A 10 0.08 11.78 11.68
N PRO A 11 -0.67 12.51 12.53
CA PRO A 11 -1.67 13.48 12.10
C PRO A 11 -1.05 14.67 11.35
N GLU A 12 0.22 14.98 11.57
CA GLU A 12 0.94 16.06 10.89
C GLU A 12 1.07 15.78 9.39
N ILE A 13 1.33 14.53 9.00
CA ILE A 13 1.39 14.12 7.59
C ILE A 13 -0.01 14.25 6.96
N ARG A 14 -1.06 13.88 7.70
CA ARG A 14 -2.46 14.07 7.24
C ARG A 14 -2.83 15.54 7.07
N ALA A 15 -2.32 16.43 7.93
CA ALA A 15 -2.60 17.86 7.85
C ALA A 15 -1.96 18.54 6.62
N GLN A 16 -0.87 17.96 6.08
CA GLN A 16 -0.18 18.47 4.89
C GLN A 16 -0.93 18.18 3.57
N LEU A 17 -2.01 17.39 3.61
CA LEU A 17 -2.77 16.99 2.41
C LEU A 17 -3.51 18.15 1.72
N ASN A 18 -3.68 19.30 2.38
CA ASN A 18 -4.44 20.42 1.85
C ASN A 18 -3.91 20.98 0.51
N SER A 19 -2.63 20.75 0.19
CA SER A 19 -2.01 21.14 -1.07
C SER A 19 -1.81 19.98 -2.06
N VAL A 20 -2.16 18.75 -1.66
CA VAL A 20 -1.93 17.55 -2.45
C VAL A 20 -3.18 17.22 -3.27
N ARG A 21 -2.99 16.88 -4.55
CA ARG A 21 -4.06 16.34 -5.38
C ARG A 21 -4.07 14.83 -5.26
N MET A 22 -5.26 14.24 -5.19
CA MET A 22 -5.41 12.79 -5.26
C MET A 22 -4.77 12.28 -6.55
N SER A 23 -4.09 11.14 -6.45
CA SER A 23 -3.76 10.37 -7.63
C SER A 23 -5.03 10.02 -8.39
N ARG A 24 -4.96 10.03 -9.72
CA ARG A 24 -6.09 9.58 -10.52
C ARG A 24 -6.20 8.06 -10.43
N PRO A 25 -7.41 7.52 -10.35
CA PRO A 25 -7.59 6.07 -10.43
C PRO A 25 -7.12 5.58 -11.80
N VAL A 26 -6.37 4.50 -11.77
CA VAL A 26 -5.94 3.76 -12.94
C VAL A 26 -6.98 2.68 -13.20
N ASN A 27 -7.78 2.89 -14.25
CA ASN A 27 -8.96 2.05 -14.54
C ASN A 27 -8.81 1.21 -15.81
N THR A 28 -7.73 1.41 -16.57
CA THR A 28 -7.46 0.68 -17.81
C THR A 28 -5.98 0.35 -17.92
N HIS A 29 -5.65 -0.69 -18.69
CA HIS A 29 -4.26 -1.04 -19.02
C HIS A 29 -3.49 0.15 -19.60
N GLN A 30 -4.08 0.87 -20.56
CA GLN A 30 -3.45 2.05 -21.16
C GLN A 30 -3.20 3.18 -20.17
N ALA A 31 -4.14 3.43 -19.24
CA ALA A 31 -3.95 4.42 -18.18
C ALA A 31 -2.82 4.01 -17.22
N LEU A 32 -2.67 2.70 -16.97
CA LEU A 32 -1.59 2.17 -16.14
C LEU A 32 -0.23 2.41 -16.80
N LEU A 33 -0.07 1.98 -18.06
CA LEU A 33 1.16 2.17 -18.82
C LEU A 33 1.55 3.64 -18.90
N HIS A 34 0.59 4.52 -19.22
CA HIS A 34 0.85 5.96 -19.28
C HIS A 34 1.34 6.51 -17.93
N GLN A 35 0.74 6.09 -16.83
CA GLN A 35 1.15 6.53 -15.50
C GLN A 35 2.54 5.98 -15.12
N ILE A 36 2.86 4.74 -15.49
CA ILE A 36 4.19 4.14 -15.30
C ILE A 36 5.25 4.91 -16.10
N GLU A 37 4.97 5.25 -17.36
CA GLU A 37 5.87 6.02 -18.23
C GLU A 37 6.16 7.41 -17.64
N LEU A 38 5.13 8.12 -17.18
CA LEU A 38 5.28 9.42 -16.51
C LEU A 38 6.19 9.33 -15.27
N LEU A 39 5.91 8.36 -14.40
CA LEU A 39 6.70 8.16 -13.17
C LEU A 39 8.13 7.69 -13.46
N THR A 40 8.32 6.85 -14.48
CA THR A 40 9.66 6.42 -14.91
C THR A 40 10.47 7.61 -15.37
N ALA A 41 9.92 8.43 -16.26
CA ALA A 41 10.60 9.59 -16.82
C ALA A 41 10.98 10.66 -15.77
N GLU A 42 10.20 10.76 -14.68
CA GLU A 42 10.42 11.76 -13.64
C GLU A 42 11.38 11.28 -12.53
N PHE A 43 11.34 9.99 -12.17
CA PHE A 43 11.95 9.51 -10.92
C PHE A 43 12.93 8.34 -11.07
N ASN A 44 13.09 7.76 -12.26
CA ASN A 44 13.81 6.49 -12.38
C ASN A 44 14.63 6.34 -13.68
N ASP A 45 15.95 6.20 -13.53
CA ASP A 45 16.89 5.87 -14.62
C ASP A 45 17.19 4.35 -14.71
N GLY A 46 16.57 3.52 -13.88
CA GLY A 46 16.84 2.08 -13.76
C GLY A 46 15.81 1.16 -14.44
N PRO A 47 16.09 -0.15 -14.54
CA PRO A 47 15.17 -1.12 -15.16
C PRO A 47 13.92 -1.44 -14.33
N TYR A 48 13.87 -0.96 -13.08
CA TYR A 48 12.77 -1.19 -12.14
C TYR A 48 12.19 0.14 -11.65
N LEU A 49 10.86 0.26 -11.68
CA LEU A 49 10.14 1.38 -11.08
C LEU A 49 9.37 0.87 -9.85
N THR A 50 9.73 1.33 -8.67
CA THR A 50 8.92 1.11 -7.46
C THR A 50 8.02 2.32 -7.22
N VAL A 51 6.75 2.06 -6.97
CA VAL A 51 5.71 3.07 -6.71
C VAL A 51 4.98 2.77 -5.42
N THR A 52 4.47 3.82 -4.79
CA THR A 52 3.46 3.71 -3.74
C THR A 52 2.11 3.41 -4.41
N PHE A 53 1.33 2.47 -3.88
CA PHE A 53 -0.03 2.22 -4.34
C PHE A 53 -1.06 2.24 -3.21
N ILE A 54 -2.30 2.54 -3.57
CA ILE A 54 -3.49 2.22 -2.77
C ILE A 54 -4.55 1.56 -3.65
N ILE A 55 -5.41 0.75 -3.04
CA ILE A 55 -6.70 0.34 -3.59
C ILE A 55 -7.78 1.13 -2.85
N ASP A 56 -8.51 1.99 -3.56
CA ASP A 56 -9.56 2.80 -2.93
C ASP A 56 -10.76 1.94 -2.48
N THR A 57 -11.73 2.54 -1.79
CA THR A 57 -12.93 1.82 -1.33
C THR A 57 -13.88 1.38 -2.45
N GLU A 58 -13.69 1.88 -3.67
CA GLU A 58 -14.40 1.44 -4.88
C GLU A 58 -13.65 0.29 -5.58
N GLY A 59 -12.43 -0.02 -5.14
CA GLY A 59 -11.58 -1.08 -5.65
C GLY A 59 -10.60 -0.64 -6.71
N HIS A 60 -10.50 0.65 -7.06
CA HIS A 60 -9.59 1.14 -8.10
C HIS A 60 -8.15 1.23 -7.60
N LEU A 61 -7.21 0.93 -8.50
CA LEU A 61 -5.78 1.10 -8.24
C LEU A 61 -5.42 2.57 -8.40
N HIS A 62 -4.61 3.06 -7.49
CA HIS A 62 -3.94 4.35 -7.58
C HIS A 62 -2.45 4.14 -7.37
N ILE A 63 -1.61 4.79 -8.16
CA ILE A 63 -0.16 4.76 -8.01
C ILE A 63 0.44 6.17 -7.96
N CYS A 64 1.47 6.34 -7.14
CA CYS A 64 2.24 7.58 -6.96
C CYS A 64 3.74 7.28 -6.93
N ASP A 65 4.57 8.33 -7.02
CA ASP A 65 5.99 8.20 -6.69
C ASP A 65 6.19 7.55 -5.31
N ARG A 66 7.24 6.73 -5.16
CA ARG A 66 7.52 5.98 -3.93
C ARG A 66 7.82 6.86 -2.72
N HIS A 67 8.29 8.09 -2.93
CA HIS A 67 8.58 9.02 -1.83
C HIS A 67 7.32 9.77 -1.40
N GLN A 68 6.20 9.59 -2.12
CA GLN A 68 4.91 10.04 -1.64
C GLN A 68 4.33 9.03 -0.66
N GLU A 69 3.94 9.55 0.50
CA GLU A 69 3.22 8.81 1.52
C GLU A 69 1.90 8.23 0.98
N HIS A 70 1.53 7.01 1.38
CA HIS A 70 0.25 6.39 0.97
C HIS A 70 -0.96 7.28 1.27
N VAL A 71 -0.89 8.05 2.35
CA VAL A 71 -1.95 8.99 2.77
C VAL A 71 -2.14 10.13 1.79
N ALA A 72 -1.07 10.56 1.11
CA ALA A 72 -1.13 11.53 0.01
C ALA A 72 -1.85 10.92 -1.20
N CYS A 73 -1.51 9.68 -1.55
CA CYS A 73 -2.16 8.93 -2.64
C CYS A 73 -3.68 8.79 -2.40
N ALA A 74 -4.08 8.48 -1.17
CA ALA A 74 -5.48 8.29 -0.79
C ALA A 74 -6.24 9.58 -0.37
N LEU A 75 -5.56 10.73 -0.29
CA LEU A 75 -6.05 11.95 0.39
C LEU A 75 -6.61 11.69 1.80
N GLY A 76 -5.95 10.81 2.56
CA GLY A 76 -6.33 10.47 3.93
C GLY A 76 -7.66 9.71 4.06
N ARG A 77 -8.23 9.24 2.94
CA ARG A 77 -9.44 8.40 2.93
C ARG A 77 -9.10 6.96 3.30
N PRO A 78 -10.06 6.17 3.78
CA PRO A 78 -9.87 4.74 3.97
C PRO A 78 -9.52 4.04 2.65
N VAL A 79 -8.82 2.91 2.76
CA VAL A 79 -8.38 2.10 1.61
C VAL A 79 -8.74 0.63 1.83
N LEU A 80 -8.84 -0.13 0.75
CA LEU A 80 -8.94 -1.59 0.81
C LEU A 80 -7.57 -2.26 0.90
N SER A 81 -6.53 -1.61 0.37
CA SER A 81 -5.13 -2.02 0.50
C SER A 81 -4.20 -0.83 0.25
N ALA A 82 -2.97 -0.92 0.72
CA ALA A 82 -1.90 0.06 0.50
C ALA A 82 -0.54 -0.63 0.59
N GLY A 83 0.44 -0.15 -0.17
CA GLY A 83 1.78 -0.69 -0.13
C GLY A 83 2.65 -0.21 -1.27
N GLU A 84 3.53 -1.08 -1.75
CA GLU A 84 4.44 -0.78 -2.85
C GLU A 84 4.29 -1.81 -3.98
N ILE A 85 4.39 -1.34 -5.23
CA ILE A 85 4.50 -2.17 -6.43
C ILE A 85 5.81 -1.85 -7.11
N THR A 86 6.57 -2.88 -7.48
CA THR A 86 7.75 -2.76 -8.35
C THR A 86 7.38 -3.28 -9.74
N PHE A 87 7.44 -2.40 -10.72
CA PHE A 87 7.34 -2.73 -12.14
C PHE A 87 8.72 -2.97 -12.73
N ALA A 88 8.77 -3.86 -13.71
CA ALA A 88 9.95 -4.12 -14.53
C ALA A 88 9.56 -4.09 -16.00
N LEU A 89 10.48 -3.64 -16.86
CA LEU A 89 10.29 -3.61 -18.31
C LEU A 89 10.91 -4.85 -18.95
N GLN A 90 10.12 -5.62 -19.70
CA GLN A 90 10.59 -6.80 -20.43
C GLN A 90 10.01 -6.81 -21.85
N HIS A 91 10.87 -6.95 -22.87
CA HIS A 91 10.47 -7.00 -24.29
C HIS A 91 9.50 -5.87 -24.73
N ALA A 92 9.69 -4.66 -24.20
CA ALA A 92 8.86 -3.47 -24.45
C ALA A 92 7.47 -3.45 -23.80
N ASP A 93 7.22 -4.33 -22.82
CA ASP A 93 6.01 -4.28 -21.98
C ASP A 93 6.37 -4.31 -20.48
N TYR A 94 5.50 -3.75 -19.65
CA TYR A 94 5.67 -3.73 -18.20
C TYR A 94 4.98 -4.92 -17.56
N TYR A 95 5.66 -5.53 -16.60
CA TYR A 95 5.06 -6.51 -15.70
C TYR A 95 5.33 -6.12 -14.25
N ILE A 96 4.55 -6.68 -13.34
CA ILE A 96 4.78 -6.50 -11.91
C ILE A 96 5.79 -7.54 -11.44
N GLU A 97 6.97 -7.07 -11.03
CA GLU A 97 8.03 -7.88 -10.45
C GLU A 97 7.70 -8.25 -8.99
N ARG A 98 7.17 -7.28 -8.24
CA ARG A 98 6.94 -7.44 -6.79
C ARG A 98 5.83 -6.56 -6.27
N ILE A 99 5.10 -7.05 -5.26
CA ILE A 99 4.07 -6.29 -4.54
C ILE A 99 4.21 -6.57 -3.05
N THR A 100 4.20 -5.50 -2.24
CA THR A 100 4.22 -5.59 -0.78
C THR A 100 3.10 -4.76 -0.17
N ASN A 101 2.56 -5.16 0.98
CA ASN A 101 1.54 -4.39 1.71
C ASN A 101 2.19 -3.46 2.73
N GLN A 102 3.41 -3.01 2.44
CA GLN A 102 4.20 -2.18 3.34
C GLN A 102 3.62 -0.76 3.38
N SER A 103 2.72 -0.53 4.33
CA SER A 103 2.24 0.82 4.64
C SER A 103 2.09 0.96 6.14
N THR A 104 2.99 1.71 6.79
CA THR A 104 2.88 2.02 8.22
C THR A 104 1.76 3.02 8.51
N GLY A 105 1.33 3.78 7.49
CA GLY A 105 0.22 4.72 7.59
C GLY A 105 -1.17 4.08 7.55
N TYR A 106 -1.34 2.90 6.96
CA TYR A 106 -2.63 2.20 6.86
C TYR A 106 -2.62 0.80 7.47
N CYS A 107 -1.45 0.17 7.57
CA CYS A 107 -1.25 -1.15 8.15
C CYS A 107 -2.18 -2.26 7.58
N PRO A 108 -2.37 -2.39 6.25
CA PRO A 108 -3.28 -3.41 5.71
C PRO A 108 -2.77 -4.83 6.01
N GLU A 109 -3.69 -5.74 6.38
CA GLU A 109 -3.36 -7.16 6.59
C GLU A 109 -3.17 -7.88 5.24
N PRO A 110 -2.48 -9.03 5.19
CA PRO A 110 -2.36 -9.82 3.96
C PRO A 110 -3.71 -10.23 3.34
N ALA A 111 -4.80 -10.25 4.12
CA ALA A 111 -6.16 -10.45 3.59
C ALA A 111 -6.58 -9.36 2.57
N SER A 112 -5.94 -8.18 2.58
CA SER A 112 -6.16 -7.10 1.61
C SER A 112 -5.74 -7.48 0.19
N TRP A 113 -4.93 -8.53 0.03
CA TRP A 113 -4.48 -9.07 -1.26
C TRP A 113 -5.62 -9.43 -2.20
N GLN A 114 -6.79 -9.79 -1.67
CA GLN A 114 -7.98 -10.01 -2.47
C GLN A 114 -8.39 -8.74 -3.26
N ALA A 115 -8.25 -7.56 -2.66
CA ALA A 115 -8.55 -6.29 -3.31
C ALA A 115 -7.53 -5.98 -4.42
N VAL A 116 -6.26 -6.28 -4.17
CA VAL A 116 -5.15 -6.09 -5.11
C VAL A 116 -5.31 -7.00 -6.32
N ASP A 117 -5.50 -8.32 -6.12
CA ASP A 117 -5.74 -9.28 -7.21
C ASP A 117 -6.92 -8.85 -8.07
N SER A 118 -8.03 -8.48 -7.43
CA SER A 118 -9.23 -8.03 -8.15
C SER A 118 -8.95 -6.78 -9.00
N ALA A 119 -8.16 -5.84 -8.50
CA ALA A 119 -7.80 -4.61 -9.21
C ALA A 119 -6.87 -4.90 -10.40
N LEU A 120 -5.81 -5.68 -10.19
CA LEU A 120 -4.84 -6.01 -11.23
C LEU A 120 -5.46 -6.85 -12.35
N ARG A 121 -6.34 -7.78 -12.00
CA ARG A 121 -7.07 -8.59 -13.00
C ARG A 121 -7.90 -7.73 -13.97
N ARG A 122 -8.47 -6.61 -13.52
CA ARG A 122 -9.20 -5.67 -14.39
C ARG A 122 -8.28 -4.81 -15.26
N LEU A 123 -7.03 -4.67 -14.86
CA LEU A 123 -6.04 -3.89 -15.61
C LEU A 123 -5.30 -4.73 -16.65
N GLU A 124 -5.52 -6.05 -16.68
CA GLU A 124 -4.96 -6.99 -17.66
C GLU A 124 -3.42 -6.95 -17.73
N ILE A 125 -2.75 -6.48 -16.67
CA ILE A 125 -1.29 -6.53 -16.53
C ILE A 125 -0.86 -7.90 -16.01
N HIS A 126 0.33 -8.37 -16.41
CA HIS A 126 0.93 -9.57 -15.84
C HIS A 126 1.47 -9.30 -14.43
N TYR A 127 1.11 -10.14 -13.46
CA TYR A 127 1.54 -10.04 -12.07
C TYR A 127 1.81 -11.43 -11.46
N PRO A 128 2.59 -11.52 -10.37
CA PRO A 128 2.96 -12.80 -9.77
C PRO A 128 1.76 -13.51 -9.12
N ASP A 129 1.81 -14.85 -9.06
CA ASP A 129 0.76 -15.66 -8.42
C ASP A 129 0.63 -15.41 -6.90
N PHE A 130 1.70 -14.92 -6.27
CA PHE A 130 1.78 -14.63 -4.83
C PHE A 130 2.41 -13.25 -4.58
N PHE A 131 1.91 -12.53 -3.57
CA PHE A 131 2.40 -11.21 -3.20
C PHE A 131 3.29 -11.27 -1.98
N GLU A 132 4.57 -10.93 -2.17
CA GLU A 132 5.60 -11.04 -1.14
C GLU A 132 6.63 -9.89 -1.19
N PRO A 133 7.23 -9.54 -0.04
CA PRO A 133 6.88 -10.00 1.30
C PRO A 133 5.51 -9.46 1.77
N ALA A 134 4.81 -10.30 2.53
CA ALA A 134 3.59 -9.90 3.24
C ALA A 134 3.93 -9.48 4.67
N TYR A 135 3.37 -8.36 5.10
CA TYR A 135 3.60 -7.74 6.39
C TYR A 135 2.33 -7.82 7.23
N ASP A 136 2.45 -8.21 8.50
CA ASP A 136 1.32 -8.17 9.44
C ASP A 136 1.63 -7.17 10.56
N PHE A 137 0.72 -6.23 10.82
CA PHE A 137 0.94 -5.11 11.72
C PHE A 137 0.04 -5.17 12.95
N ARG A 138 0.58 -4.81 14.12
CA ARG A 138 -0.19 -4.64 15.37
C ARG A 138 0.15 -3.34 16.04
N ARG A 139 -0.83 -2.70 16.65
CA ARG A 139 -0.62 -1.55 17.52
C ARG A 139 -0.50 -2.02 18.96
N CYS A 140 0.57 -1.64 19.65
CA CYS A 140 0.73 -1.96 21.06
C CYS A 140 -0.28 -1.16 21.89
N LEU A 141 -1.08 -1.83 22.71
CA LEU A 141 -2.06 -1.17 23.59
C LEU A 141 -1.39 -0.46 24.79
N HIS A 142 -0.11 -0.72 25.04
CA HIS A 142 0.63 -0.10 26.14
C HIS A 142 1.39 1.17 25.70
N CYS A 143 2.18 1.09 24.62
CA CYS A 143 3.03 2.19 24.17
C CYS A 143 2.61 2.82 22.83
N ALA A 144 1.45 2.42 22.28
CA ALA A 144 0.87 2.90 21.02
C ALA A 144 1.71 2.64 19.74
N GLN A 145 2.88 2.00 19.85
CA GLN A 145 3.76 1.74 18.70
C GLN A 145 3.16 0.71 17.73
N ILE A 146 3.32 0.97 16.44
CA ILE A 146 3.01 0.01 15.37
C ILE A 146 4.19 -0.96 15.26
N ASN A 147 3.88 -2.24 15.34
CA ASN A 147 4.83 -3.33 15.31
C ASN A 147 4.58 -4.19 14.08
N LEU A 148 5.66 -4.65 13.47
CA LEU A 148 5.63 -5.70 12.46
C LEU A 148 5.72 -7.07 13.15
N ILE A 149 4.76 -7.93 12.88
CA ILE A 149 4.74 -9.31 13.37
C ILE A 149 5.60 -10.18 12.46
N LYS A 150 6.48 -10.96 13.07
CA LYS A 150 7.33 -11.95 12.39
C LYS A 150 7.09 -13.31 13.02
N ASP A 151 6.96 -14.35 12.22
CA ASP A 151 6.84 -15.74 12.67
C ASP A 151 5.74 -15.98 13.73
N ASN A 152 4.63 -15.25 13.64
CA ASN A 152 3.53 -15.26 14.62
C ASN A 152 3.96 -14.87 16.06
N TYR A 153 5.02 -14.07 16.19
CA TYR A 153 5.52 -13.58 17.46
C TYR A 153 4.87 -12.24 17.82
N TYR A 154 3.88 -12.29 18.72
CA TYR A 154 3.04 -11.15 19.12
C TYR A 154 3.58 -10.43 20.36
N ILE A 155 4.80 -9.91 20.28
CA ILE A 155 5.43 -9.12 21.35
C ILE A 155 5.84 -7.75 20.81
N CYS A 156 5.56 -6.69 21.58
CA CYS A 156 5.98 -5.35 21.23
C CYS A 156 7.50 -5.23 21.26
N ALA A 157 8.11 -4.85 20.13
CA ALA A 157 9.55 -4.68 20.01
C ALA A 157 10.11 -3.50 20.84
N VAL A 158 9.24 -2.67 21.41
CA VAL A 158 9.62 -1.46 22.16
C VAL A 158 9.46 -1.63 23.67
N CYS A 159 8.35 -2.19 24.14
CA CYS A 159 8.05 -2.32 25.58
C CYS A 159 7.82 -3.76 26.04
N GLU A 160 8.06 -4.74 25.16
CA GLU A 160 8.02 -6.18 25.46
C GLU A 160 6.66 -6.71 25.96
N THR A 161 5.60 -5.90 25.89
CA THR A 161 4.24 -6.31 26.24
C THR A 161 3.60 -7.12 25.10
N ASP A 162 2.73 -8.06 25.46
CA ASP A 162 1.92 -8.83 24.52
C ASP A 162 1.12 -7.92 23.56
N LEU A 163 1.13 -8.29 22.29
CA LEU A 163 0.33 -7.65 21.24
C LEU A 163 -0.95 -8.46 21.00
N PRO A 164 -2.05 -7.82 20.57
CA PRO A 164 -3.25 -8.54 20.18
C PRO A 164 -3.01 -9.51 19.02
N ALA A 165 -3.62 -10.69 19.08
CA ALA A 165 -3.59 -11.66 17.97
C ALA A 165 -4.38 -11.15 16.75
N PHE A 166 -5.45 -10.37 16.97
CA PHE A 166 -6.24 -9.74 15.94
C PHE A 166 -5.67 -8.37 15.55
N TRP A 167 -5.90 -7.96 14.30
CA TRP A 167 -5.49 -6.64 13.84
C TRP A 167 -6.24 -5.50 14.56
N ASN A 168 -5.51 -4.52 15.06
CA ASN A 168 -6.03 -3.44 15.91
C ASN A 168 -5.48 -2.04 15.56
N CYS A 169 -4.84 -1.86 14.41
CA CYS A 169 -4.09 -0.64 14.14
C CYS A 169 -4.96 0.62 14.07
N ASP A 170 -6.19 0.54 13.56
CA ASP A 170 -7.10 1.69 13.43
C ASP A 170 -8.15 1.81 14.52
N GLN A 171 -8.06 0.94 15.54
CA GLN A 171 -8.95 1.02 16.68
C GLN A 171 -8.63 2.30 17.45
N LYS A 172 -9.66 3.14 17.61
CA LYS A 172 -9.59 4.33 18.45
C LYS A 172 -9.51 3.88 19.91
N GLU A 173 -8.61 4.50 20.66
CA GLU A 173 -8.60 4.44 22.13
C GLU A 173 -9.88 5.04 22.71
#